data_AF-A0A2W1NUU9-F1
#
_entry.id   AF-A0A2W1NUU9-F1
#
_cell.length_a   1.000
_cell.length_b   1.000
_cell.length_c   1.000
_cell.angle_alpha   90.00
_cell.angle_beta   90.00
_cell.angle_gamma   90.00
#
_symmetry.space_group_name_H-M   'P 1'
#
loop_
_entity.id
_entity.type
_entity.pdbx_description
1 polymer ?
#
loop_
_entity_poly.entity_id
_entity_poly.type
_entity_poly.pdbx_seq_one_letter_code
_entity_poly.pdbx_strand_id
1 'polypeptide(L)'
;MKKYPFLSLVVVLIAIQCRKDKSLPYCEEFPQNCVEIMTVKDHFYFDVGTYWVYQEETTGQLDSQWVSESYTQPNVCWFNYTINSSITAYYSHITSKLLAGGIDSGLVKKDERTILIARAKTKAGDFVGNSWIAPFYYEMNDSVGNWGGVSSVSYLWVENRYPEFIQFNLHFIDVIKIRETHNIAEQSQATIHFYAKDVGLIRKELLDSNKVWNLIRDNIVK
;
A
#
# COMPACT_ATOMS: atom_id res chain seq x y z
N MET A 1 -26.24 -34.87 -67.87
CA MET A 1 -25.93 -35.22 -66.46
C MET A 1 -24.43 -35.42 -66.28
N LYS A 2 -23.69 -34.41 -65.80
CA LYS A 2 -22.32 -34.57 -65.31
C LYS A 2 -22.17 -33.73 -64.03
N LYS A 3 -21.57 -34.39 -63.04
CA LYS A 3 -21.56 -34.11 -61.60
C LYS A 3 -20.79 -32.83 -61.28
N TYR A 4 -21.24 -32.08 -60.28
CA TYR A 4 -20.54 -30.94 -59.66
C TYR A 4 -19.68 -31.46 -58.49
N PRO A 5 -18.34 -31.53 -58.57
CA PRO A 5 -17.51 -31.93 -57.44
C PRO A 5 -16.65 -30.76 -56.97
N PHE A 6 -17.21 -29.54 -56.88
CA PHE A 6 -16.42 -28.36 -56.50
C PHE A 6 -16.99 -27.58 -55.31
N LEU A 7 -18.20 -27.90 -54.83
CA LEU A 7 -18.81 -27.21 -53.70
C LEU A 7 -18.44 -27.81 -52.34
N SER A 8 -17.83 -29.01 -52.31
CA SER A 8 -17.53 -29.72 -51.06
C SER A 8 -16.17 -29.38 -50.44
N LEU A 9 -15.24 -28.77 -51.19
CA LEU A 9 -13.89 -28.45 -50.68
C LEU A 9 -13.83 -27.10 -49.94
N VAL A 10 -14.74 -26.17 -50.26
CA VAL A 10 -14.77 -24.82 -49.66
C VAL A 10 -15.33 -24.86 -48.23
N VAL A 11 -16.24 -25.80 -47.93
CA VAL A 11 -16.85 -25.93 -46.59
C VAL A 11 -15.87 -26.52 -45.56
N VAL A 12 -14.92 -27.36 -45.98
CA VAL A 12 -13.91 -27.95 -45.08
C VAL A 12 -12.84 -26.94 -44.67
N LEU A 13 -12.53 -25.96 -45.53
CA LEU A 13 -11.54 -24.92 -45.23
C LEU A 13 -12.06 -23.85 -44.26
N ILE A 14 -13.37 -23.66 -44.13
CA ILE A 14 -13.98 -22.73 -43.16
C ILE A 14 -14.07 -23.36 -41.76
N ALA A 15 -14.06 -24.70 -41.66
CA ALA A 15 -14.06 -25.42 -40.38
C ALA A 15 -12.68 -25.42 -39.67
N ILE A 16 -11.61 -25.02 -40.37
CA ILE A 16 -10.30 -24.70 -39.77
C ILE A 16 -10.26 -23.22 -39.36
N GLN A 17 -11.38 -22.71 -38.83
CA GLN A 17 -11.33 -21.53 -37.98
C GLN A 17 -10.44 -21.88 -36.78
N CYS A 18 -9.22 -21.35 -36.80
CA CYS A 18 -8.30 -21.35 -35.67
C CYS A 18 -9.09 -21.17 -34.38
N ARG A 19 -9.17 -22.22 -33.56
CA ARG A 19 -9.41 -22.02 -32.14
C ARG A 19 -8.23 -21.17 -31.68
N LYS A 20 -8.46 -19.88 -31.48
CA LYS A 20 -7.51 -19.02 -30.80
C LYS A 20 -7.34 -19.69 -29.44
N ASP A 21 -6.20 -20.33 -29.21
CA ASP A 21 -5.90 -20.92 -27.92
C ASP A 21 -6.20 -19.85 -26.87
N LYS A 22 -7.04 -20.19 -25.90
CA LYS A 22 -7.30 -19.28 -24.79
C LYS A 22 -5.96 -19.12 -24.09
N SER A 23 -5.30 -17.98 -24.31
CA SER A 23 -4.12 -17.62 -23.54
C SER A 23 -4.52 -17.62 -22.08
N LEU A 24 -3.78 -18.36 -21.26
CA LEU A 24 -3.97 -18.31 -19.82
C LEU A 24 -3.76 -16.85 -19.36
N PRO A 25 -4.53 -16.39 -18.37
CA PRO A 25 -4.24 -15.13 -17.71
C PRO A 25 -2.81 -15.10 -17.14
N TYR A 26 -2.15 -13.93 -17.12
CA TYR A 26 -0.72 -13.83 -16.81
C TYR A 26 -0.34 -14.45 -15.46
N CYS A 27 -1.19 -14.26 -14.44
CA CYS A 27 -0.90 -14.79 -13.10
C CYS A 27 -1.14 -16.30 -12.98
N GLU A 28 -1.89 -16.91 -13.91
CA GLU A 28 -1.96 -18.37 -14.02
C GLU A 28 -0.69 -18.93 -14.68
N GLU A 29 -0.13 -18.22 -15.66
CA GLU A 29 1.10 -18.63 -16.36
C GLU A 29 2.37 -18.36 -15.53
N PHE A 30 2.41 -17.25 -14.79
CA PHE A 30 3.56 -16.81 -13.99
C PHE A 30 3.17 -16.48 -12.54
N PRO A 31 2.68 -17.48 -11.75
CA PRO A 31 2.18 -17.24 -10.40
C PRO A 31 3.22 -16.61 -9.46
N GLN A 32 4.50 -16.92 -9.63
CA GLN A 32 5.60 -16.35 -8.86
C GLN A 32 5.81 -14.83 -9.06
N ASN A 33 5.29 -14.29 -10.18
CA ASN A 33 5.38 -12.88 -10.53
C ASN A 33 4.13 -12.08 -10.14
N CYS A 34 3.19 -12.72 -9.46
CA CYS A 34 1.97 -12.09 -8.99
C CYS A 34 1.84 -12.16 -7.48
N VAL A 35 1.00 -11.28 -6.94
CA VAL A 35 0.64 -11.26 -5.53
C VAL A 35 -0.84 -11.04 -5.33
N GLU A 36 -1.35 -11.60 -4.25
CA GLU A 36 -2.72 -11.39 -3.81
C GLU A 36 -2.92 -9.95 -3.36
N ILE A 37 -3.87 -9.29 -4.02
CA ILE A 37 -4.18 -7.88 -3.84
C ILE A 37 -4.60 -7.53 -2.42
N MET A 38 -5.10 -8.52 -1.68
CA MET A 38 -5.60 -8.39 -0.32
C MET A 38 -4.49 -8.23 0.71
N THR A 39 -3.26 -8.69 0.41
CA THR A 39 -2.10 -8.58 1.31
C THR A 39 -1.75 -7.13 1.68
N VAL A 40 -2.25 -6.15 0.92
CA VAL A 40 -2.14 -4.73 1.25
C VAL A 40 -2.79 -4.41 2.60
N LYS A 41 -3.90 -5.09 2.92
CA LYS A 41 -4.70 -4.86 4.11
C LYS A 41 -3.98 -5.33 5.37
N ASP A 42 -3.13 -6.35 5.26
CA ASP A 42 -2.33 -6.86 6.37
C ASP A 42 -1.45 -5.75 6.96
N HIS A 43 -0.87 -4.90 6.11
CA HIS A 43 0.03 -3.82 6.56
C HIS A 43 -0.69 -2.50 6.82
N PHE A 44 -1.74 -2.19 6.05
CA PHE A 44 -2.25 -0.81 5.99
C PHE A 44 -3.72 -0.64 6.37
N TYR A 45 -4.51 -1.70 6.52
CA TYR A 45 -5.91 -1.58 6.93
C TYR A 45 -6.11 -1.99 8.39
N PHE A 46 -6.94 -1.24 9.11
CA PHE A 46 -7.25 -1.47 10.52
C PHE A 46 -8.68 -1.05 10.81
N ASP A 47 -9.36 -1.83 11.66
CA ASP A 47 -10.74 -1.57 12.06
C ASP A 47 -10.84 -0.68 13.30
N VAL A 48 -12.03 -0.11 13.49
CA VAL A 48 -12.39 0.67 14.68
C VAL A 48 -12.11 -0.15 15.94
N GLY A 49 -11.50 0.50 16.93
CA GLY A 49 -10.98 -0.14 18.15
C GLY A 49 -9.47 -0.40 18.09
N THR A 50 -8.86 -0.33 16.90
CA THR A 50 -7.41 -0.31 16.78
C THR A 50 -6.81 0.95 17.39
N TYR A 51 -5.74 0.81 18.16
CA TYR A 51 -4.93 1.93 18.63
C TYR A 51 -3.44 1.59 18.69
N TRP A 52 -2.63 2.64 18.65
CA TRP A 52 -1.19 2.63 18.82
C TRP A 52 -0.78 3.67 19.85
N VAL A 53 0.22 3.37 20.66
CA VAL A 53 0.84 4.33 21.57
C VAL A 53 2.31 4.44 21.18
N TYR A 54 2.68 5.63 20.72
CA TYR A 54 4.04 5.97 20.34
C TYR A 54 4.72 6.77 21.45
N GLN A 55 6.02 6.55 21.61
CA GLN A 55 6.88 7.34 22.46
C GLN A 55 7.97 8.01 21.62
N GLU A 56 8.18 9.31 21.81
CA GLU A 56 9.30 10.03 21.24
C GLU A 56 10.58 9.71 22.04
N GLU A 57 11.64 9.31 21.34
CA GLU A 57 12.84 8.70 21.90
C GLU A 57 13.62 9.62 22.86
N THR A 58 13.65 10.92 22.59
CA THR A 58 14.46 11.88 23.37
C THR A 58 13.70 12.47 24.55
N THR A 59 12.44 12.82 24.34
CA THR A 59 11.59 13.56 25.30
C THR A 59 10.71 12.64 26.13
N GLY A 60 10.49 11.40 25.69
CA GLY A 60 9.55 10.47 26.30
C GLY A 60 8.08 10.84 26.09
N GLN A 61 7.78 11.86 25.26
CA GLN A 61 6.42 12.28 24.97
C GLN A 61 5.62 11.14 24.35
N LEU A 62 4.38 10.95 24.82
CA LEU A 62 3.48 9.94 24.32
C LEU A 62 2.47 10.53 23.33
N ASP A 63 2.23 9.82 22.22
CA ASP A 63 1.12 10.06 21.30
C ASP A 63 0.31 8.78 21.14
N SER A 64 -0.94 8.83 21.59
CA SER A 64 -1.90 7.75 21.34
C SER A 64 -2.65 8.05 20.06
N GLN A 65 -2.62 7.13 19.12
CA GLN A 65 -3.35 7.21 17.87
C GLN A 65 -4.39 6.09 17.78
N TRP A 66 -5.58 6.38 17.26
CA TRP A 66 -6.65 5.39 17.20
C TRP A 66 -7.52 5.55 15.97
N VAL A 67 -8.10 4.43 15.54
CA VAL A 67 -9.03 4.36 14.42
C VAL A 67 -10.44 4.74 14.91
N SER A 68 -10.99 5.83 14.41
CA SER A 68 -12.37 6.27 14.73
C SER A 68 -13.40 5.84 13.70
N GLU A 69 -12.97 5.60 12.47
CA GLU A 69 -13.82 5.23 11.33
C GLU A 69 -13.02 4.27 10.46
N SER A 70 -13.64 3.19 10.00
CA SER A 70 -13.07 2.29 9.01
C SER A 70 -14.13 1.85 8.02
N TYR A 71 -13.70 1.62 6.79
CA TYR A 71 -14.49 0.99 5.74
C TYR A 71 -13.57 0.15 4.87
N THR A 72 -14.01 -1.06 4.56
CA THR A 72 -13.32 -1.95 3.64
C THR A 72 -14.36 -2.69 2.81
N GLN A 73 -14.06 -2.85 1.53
CA GLN A 73 -14.91 -3.67 0.68
C GLN A 73 -14.38 -5.11 0.67
N PRO A 74 -15.24 -6.12 0.88
CA PRO A 74 -14.83 -7.53 0.83
C PRO A 74 -14.25 -7.89 -0.54
N ASN A 75 -13.25 -8.77 -0.55
CA ASN A 75 -12.65 -9.35 -1.77
C ASN A 75 -12.03 -8.35 -2.76
N VAL A 76 -11.83 -7.09 -2.36
CA VAL A 76 -11.07 -6.09 -3.13
C VAL A 76 -10.14 -5.33 -2.21
N CYS A 77 -9.09 -4.71 -2.76
CA CYS A 77 -8.09 -3.96 -2.00
C CYS A 77 -8.58 -2.61 -1.46
N TRP A 78 -9.83 -2.23 -1.73
CA TRP A 78 -10.37 -0.93 -1.38
C TRP A 78 -10.67 -0.83 0.11
N PHE A 79 -9.99 0.12 0.75
CA PHE A 79 -10.24 0.50 2.13
C PHE A 79 -10.00 1.99 2.35
N ASN A 80 -10.62 2.51 3.41
CA ASN A 80 -10.27 3.77 4.02
C ASN A 80 -10.51 3.71 5.53
N TYR A 81 -9.75 4.50 6.29
CA TYR A 81 -9.98 4.67 7.73
C TYR A 81 -9.39 6.00 8.21
N THR A 82 -9.87 6.45 9.37
CA THR A 82 -9.48 7.73 9.98
C THR A 82 -8.71 7.46 11.27
N ILE A 83 -7.48 7.98 11.35
CA ILE A 83 -6.61 7.95 12.53
C ILE A 83 -6.65 9.30 13.22
N ASN A 84 -6.93 9.32 14.52
CA ASN A 84 -6.81 10.50 15.37
C ASN A 84 -5.52 10.44 16.19
N SER A 85 -5.09 11.56 16.76
CA SER A 85 -3.92 11.67 17.65
C SER A 85 -4.32 12.34 18.96
N SER A 86 -3.68 11.94 20.07
CA SER A 86 -3.96 12.53 21.39
C SER A 86 -3.23 13.85 21.61
N ILE A 87 -2.14 14.10 20.87
CA ILE A 87 -1.31 15.32 21.02
C ILE A 87 -1.59 16.36 19.94
N THR A 88 -2.35 16.01 18.90
CA THR A 88 -2.72 16.95 17.84
C THR A 88 -4.23 16.91 17.59
N ALA A 89 -4.81 18.05 17.25
CA ALA A 89 -6.20 18.10 16.77
C ALA A 89 -6.35 17.66 15.30
N TYR A 90 -5.26 17.16 14.68
CA TYR A 90 -5.29 16.65 13.31
C TYR A 90 -5.67 15.17 13.30
N TYR A 91 -6.37 14.79 12.26
CA TYR A 91 -6.60 13.39 11.92
C TYR A 91 -6.00 13.10 10.54
N SER A 92 -5.70 11.82 10.33
CA SER A 92 -5.19 11.28 9.07
C SER A 92 -6.21 10.34 8.45
N HIS A 93 -6.65 10.63 7.24
CA HIS A 93 -7.42 9.69 6.44
C HIS A 93 -6.48 8.85 5.59
N ILE A 94 -6.49 7.55 5.80
CA ILE A 94 -5.72 6.58 5.03
C ILE A 94 -6.65 5.93 4.02
N THR A 95 -6.19 5.78 2.77
CA THR A 95 -6.99 5.16 1.70
C THR A 95 -6.08 4.37 0.77
N SER A 96 -6.55 3.21 0.31
CA SER A 96 -5.98 2.57 -0.87
C SER A 96 -6.43 3.31 -2.14
N LYS A 97 -5.55 3.43 -3.14
CA LYS A 97 -5.86 3.92 -4.48
C LYS A 97 -5.36 2.93 -5.51
N LEU A 98 -6.20 2.61 -6.50
CA LEU A 98 -5.80 1.85 -7.68
C LEU A 98 -5.24 2.85 -8.71
N LEU A 99 -4.03 2.63 -9.21
CA LEU A 99 -3.42 3.50 -10.23
C LEU A 99 -3.74 3.01 -11.64
N ALA A 100 -3.13 1.89 -12.00
CA ALA A 100 -3.21 1.23 -13.31
C ALA A 100 -2.78 -0.23 -13.12
N GLY A 101 -3.29 -1.14 -13.95
CA GLY A 101 -2.99 -2.58 -13.84
C GLY A 101 -4.27 -3.41 -13.83
N GLY A 102 -4.18 -4.60 -14.41
CA GLY A 102 -5.28 -5.57 -14.41
C GLY A 102 -5.30 -6.31 -13.08
N ILE A 103 -6.45 -6.30 -12.39
CA ILE A 103 -6.70 -7.26 -11.30
C ILE A 103 -7.25 -8.52 -11.97
N ASP A 104 -6.52 -9.62 -11.81
CA ASP A 104 -6.88 -10.89 -12.39
C ASP A 104 -7.13 -11.91 -11.28
N SER A 105 -8.40 -12.25 -11.07
CA SER A 105 -8.82 -13.18 -10.01
C SER A 105 -8.28 -12.84 -8.61
N GLY A 106 -8.12 -11.54 -8.30
CA GLY A 106 -7.58 -11.06 -7.03
C GLY A 106 -6.05 -10.99 -6.96
N LEU A 107 -5.36 -11.29 -8.07
CA LEU A 107 -3.92 -11.17 -8.22
C LEU A 107 -3.56 -9.93 -9.03
N VAL A 108 -2.38 -9.37 -8.74
CA VAL A 108 -1.75 -8.31 -9.53
C VAL A 108 -0.30 -8.65 -9.79
N LYS A 109 0.26 -8.15 -10.89
CA LYS A 109 1.69 -8.29 -11.15
C LYS A 109 2.50 -7.46 -10.16
N LYS A 110 3.64 -7.99 -9.78
CA LYS A 110 4.59 -7.38 -8.84
C LYS A 110 5.17 -6.06 -9.34
N ASP A 111 5.34 -5.91 -10.65
CA ASP A 111 5.99 -4.76 -11.31
C ASP A 111 5.03 -3.64 -11.73
N GLU A 112 3.71 -3.87 -11.72
CA GLU A 112 2.72 -2.91 -12.22
C GLU A 112 2.33 -1.80 -11.22
N ARG A 113 2.87 -1.82 -9.98
CA ARG A 113 2.62 -0.79 -8.93
C ARG A 113 1.14 -0.44 -8.80
N THR A 114 0.31 -1.48 -8.82
CA THR A 114 -1.12 -1.39 -9.11
C THR A 114 -1.90 -0.60 -8.07
N ILE A 115 -1.46 -0.63 -6.81
CA ILE A 115 -2.12 0.06 -5.70
C ILE A 115 -1.11 0.98 -5.00
N LEU A 116 -1.58 2.14 -4.54
CA LEU A 116 -0.85 3.00 -3.60
C LEU A 116 -1.68 3.20 -2.34
N ILE A 117 -1.00 3.45 -1.23
CA ILE A 117 -1.62 3.90 0.01
C ILE A 117 -1.42 5.40 0.11
N ALA A 118 -2.51 6.13 0.21
CA ALA A 118 -2.55 7.58 0.40
C ALA A 118 -2.89 7.94 1.84
N ARG A 119 -2.41 9.09 2.28
CA ARG A 119 -2.74 9.74 3.54
C ARG A 119 -3.08 11.20 3.28
N ALA A 120 -4.26 11.63 3.73
CA ALA A 120 -4.59 13.04 3.88
C ALA A 120 -4.55 13.44 5.36
N LYS A 121 -3.85 14.51 5.71
CA LYS A 121 -3.80 15.05 7.10
C LYS A 121 -4.54 16.38 7.16
N THR A 122 -5.50 16.49 8.07
CA THR A 122 -6.40 17.65 8.11
C THR A 122 -7.02 17.83 9.49
N LYS A 123 -7.54 19.03 9.74
CA LYS A 123 -8.43 19.35 10.86
C LYS A 123 -9.48 20.37 10.36
N ALA A 124 -10.48 20.68 11.19
CA ALA A 124 -11.49 21.68 10.82
C ALA A 124 -10.85 23.04 10.46
N GLY A 125 -11.10 23.51 9.24
CA GLY A 125 -10.58 24.78 8.73
C GLY A 125 -9.11 24.77 8.30
N ASP A 126 -8.41 23.64 8.35
CA ASP A 126 -6.98 23.57 8.03
C ASP A 126 -6.59 22.21 7.43
N PHE A 127 -6.27 22.23 6.14
CA PHE A 127 -5.84 21.09 5.36
C PHE A 127 -4.33 21.13 5.16
N VAL A 128 -3.61 20.15 5.72
CA VAL A 128 -2.15 20.08 5.62
C VAL A 128 -1.72 19.58 4.25
N GLY A 129 -2.37 18.52 3.76
CA GLY A 129 -2.06 17.94 2.46
C GLY A 129 -2.44 16.48 2.31
N ASN A 130 -2.16 15.95 1.12
CA ASN A 130 -2.32 14.55 0.76
C ASN A 130 -1.01 14.02 0.15
N SER A 131 -0.53 12.87 0.61
CA SER A 131 0.67 12.22 0.07
C SER A 131 0.49 10.70 0.00
N TRP A 132 1.29 10.06 -0.85
CA TRP A 132 1.47 8.62 -0.78
C TRP A 132 2.29 8.29 0.48
N ILE A 133 2.00 7.17 1.12
CA ILE A 133 2.81 6.64 2.24
C ILE A 133 3.49 5.32 1.88
N ALA A 134 2.93 4.57 0.91
CA ALA A 134 3.49 3.27 0.52
C ALA A 134 2.93 2.78 -0.85
N PRO A 135 3.75 2.24 -1.77
CA PRO A 135 3.26 1.51 -2.94
C PRO A 135 2.89 0.05 -2.62
N PHE A 136 1.92 -0.55 -3.29
CA PHE A 136 1.57 -1.95 -3.06
C PHE A 136 2.46 -2.90 -3.84
N TYR A 137 3.00 -3.86 -3.10
CA TYR A 137 4.08 -4.75 -3.47
C TYR A 137 5.41 -4.01 -3.69
N TYR A 138 6.39 -4.42 -2.90
CA TYR A 138 7.62 -3.68 -2.66
C TYR A 138 8.78 -4.57 -3.07
N GLU A 139 9.36 -4.34 -4.24
CA GLU A 139 10.72 -4.81 -4.47
C GLU A 139 11.70 -3.79 -3.89
N MET A 140 12.82 -4.29 -3.38
CA MET A 140 13.87 -3.43 -2.83
C MET A 140 14.33 -2.44 -3.92
N ASN A 141 14.50 -1.17 -3.55
CA ASN A 141 14.81 -0.04 -4.43
C ASN A 141 13.67 0.42 -5.34
N ASP A 142 12.45 -0.10 -5.20
CA ASP A 142 11.30 0.52 -5.85
C ASP A 142 11.10 1.94 -5.35
N SER A 143 10.67 2.81 -6.26
CA SER A 143 10.30 4.18 -5.93
C SER A 143 9.09 4.68 -6.68
N VAL A 144 8.29 5.50 -6.01
CA VAL A 144 7.16 6.18 -6.62
C VAL A 144 7.27 7.67 -6.38
N GLY A 145 7.04 8.45 -7.44
CA GLY A 145 6.92 9.89 -7.36
C GLY A 145 5.77 10.25 -6.43
N ASN A 146 6.04 11.17 -5.51
CA ASN A 146 5.10 11.61 -4.50
C ASN A 146 4.99 13.14 -4.53
N TRP A 147 3.85 13.63 -4.07
CA TRP A 147 3.66 15.05 -3.91
C TRP A 147 4.25 15.47 -2.56
N GLY A 148 5.33 16.26 -2.58
CA GLY A 148 6.06 16.72 -1.39
C GLY A 148 5.63 18.07 -0.85
N GLY A 149 4.69 18.73 -1.53
CA GLY A 149 4.17 20.06 -1.21
C GLY A 149 4.30 21.01 -2.38
N VAL A 150 4.31 22.32 -2.08
CA VAL A 150 4.13 23.40 -3.05
C VAL A 150 5.28 23.54 -4.07
N SER A 151 6.44 22.92 -3.85
CA SER A 151 7.59 23.09 -4.77
C SER A 151 8.65 22.00 -4.75
N SER A 152 8.43 20.84 -4.11
CA SER A 152 9.43 19.77 -4.06
C SER A 152 8.91 18.47 -4.67
N VAL A 153 9.73 17.89 -5.57
CA VAL A 153 9.53 16.51 -6.02
C VAL A 153 9.84 15.61 -4.83
N SER A 154 8.84 14.90 -4.34
CA SER A 154 9.01 13.89 -3.30
C SER A 154 9.09 12.51 -3.94
N TYR A 155 9.79 11.61 -3.29
CA TYR A 155 9.85 10.20 -3.67
C TYR A 155 9.67 9.36 -2.42
N LEU A 156 8.88 8.31 -2.56
CA LEU A 156 8.90 7.18 -1.64
C LEU A 156 9.86 6.13 -2.18
N TRP A 157 10.70 5.60 -1.32
CA TRP A 157 11.65 4.53 -1.62
C TRP A 157 11.45 3.37 -0.68
N VAL A 158 11.38 2.17 -1.22
CA VAL A 158 11.51 0.94 -0.45
C VAL A 158 12.99 0.73 -0.18
N GLU A 159 13.45 1.15 1.00
CA GLU A 159 14.87 1.05 1.35
C GLU A 159 15.25 -0.36 1.75
N ASN A 160 14.40 -1.03 2.54
CA ASN A 160 14.72 -2.34 3.07
C ASN A 160 13.47 -3.12 3.50
N ARG A 161 13.64 -4.42 3.64
CA ARG A 161 12.65 -5.33 4.21
C ARG A 161 13.32 -6.25 5.22
N TYR A 162 12.76 -6.31 6.41
CA TYR A 162 13.26 -7.12 7.50
C TYR A 162 12.28 -8.27 7.72
N PRO A 163 12.72 -9.54 7.60
CA PRO A 163 11.89 -10.68 8.01
C PRO A 163 11.48 -10.57 9.48
N GLU A 164 12.40 -10.06 10.30
CA GLU A 164 12.22 -9.79 11.72
C GLU A 164 12.86 -8.46 12.09
N PHE A 165 12.18 -7.69 12.94
CA PHE A 165 12.68 -6.42 13.48
C PHE A 165 12.36 -6.36 14.97
N ILE A 166 13.39 -6.14 15.79
CA ILE A 166 13.24 -6.08 17.25
C ILE A 166 13.50 -4.66 17.71
N GLN A 167 12.56 -4.12 18.50
CA GLN A 167 12.65 -2.78 19.07
C GLN A 167 11.95 -2.75 20.43
N PHE A 168 12.61 -2.22 21.48
CA PHE A 168 12.06 -2.14 22.85
C PHE A 168 11.44 -3.45 23.37
N ASN A 169 12.08 -4.60 23.08
CA ASN A 169 11.58 -5.95 23.39
C ASN A 169 10.28 -6.35 22.68
N LEU A 170 9.79 -5.56 21.73
CA LEU A 170 8.75 -5.96 20.79
C LEU A 170 9.41 -6.63 19.58
N HIS A 171 8.81 -7.72 19.13
CA HIS A 171 9.24 -8.47 17.95
C HIS A 171 8.21 -8.30 16.86
N PHE A 172 8.65 -7.73 15.73
CA PHE A 172 7.80 -7.47 14.57
C PHE A 172 8.24 -8.36 13.42
N ILE A 173 7.27 -8.92 12.72
CA ILE A 173 7.48 -9.78 11.55
C ILE A 173 7.14 -8.98 10.29
N ASP A 174 7.93 -9.22 9.24
CA ASP A 174 7.72 -8.62 7.92
C ASP A 174 7.60 -7.09 7.98
N VAL A 175 8.73 -6.45 8.27
CA VAL A 175 8.82 -4.99 8.42
C VAL A 175 9.41 -4.36 7.18
N ILE A 176 8.70 -3.37 6.64
CA ILE A 176 9.09 -2.62 5.45
C ILE A 176 9.58 -1.24 5.87
N LYS A 177 10.79 -0.89 5.45
CA LYS A 177 11.38 0.44 5.66
C LYS A 177 11.16 1.30 4.42
N ILE A 178 10.42 2.39 4.58
CA ILE A 178 10.08 3.32 3.52
C ILE A 178 10.67 4.69 3.82
N ARG A 179 11.47 5.22 2.89
CA ARG A 179 11.97 6.58 2.96
C ARG A 179 11.13 7.51 2.11
N GLU A 180 10.69 8.62 2.69
CA GLU A 180 10.03 9.72 2.01
C GLU A 180 10.95 10.94 2.04
N THR A 181 11.29 11.50 0.86
CA THR A 181 12.23 12.64 0.81
C THR A 181 11.60 13.94 1.31
N HIS A 182 10.29 14.12 1.13
CA HIS A 182 9.54 15.25 1.68
C HIS A 182 8.15 14.80 2.10
N ASN A 183 7.87 14.79 3.40
CA ASN A 183 6.60 14.38 3.96
C ASN A 183 5.72 15.58 4.30
N ILE A 184 4.70 15.88 3.49
CA ILE A 184 3.80 17.03 3.72
C ILE A 184 3.13 16.97 5.10
N ALA A 185 2.75 15.77 5.55
CA ALA A 185 2.09 15.60 6.85
C ALA A 185 2.99 15.96 8.03
N GLU A 186 4.30 16.01 7.81
CA GLU A 186 5.34 16.32 8.79
C GLU A 186 6.12 17.59 8.40
N GLN A 187 5.41 18.58 7.84
CA GLN A 187 5.98 19.89 7.47
C GLN A 187 7.07 19.77 6.39
N SER A 188 6.86 18.87 5.43
CA SER A 188 7.77 18.55 4.31
C SER A 188 9.14 18.01 4.73
N GLN A 189 9.29 17.52 5.97
CA GLN A 189 10.54 16.92 6.44
C GLN A 189 10.83 15.58 5.75
N ALA A 190 12.11 15.28 5.54
CA ALA A 190 12.52 13.93 5.15
C ALA A 190 12.19 12.94 6.27
N THR A 191 11.51 11.84 5.95
CA THR A 191 10.97 10.90 6.93
C THR A 191 11.28 9.46 6.57
N ILE A 192 11.64 8.66 7.57
CA ILE A 192 11.72 7.19 7.45
C ILE A 192 10.57 6.57 8.24
N HIS A 193 9.87 5.65 7.60
CA HIS A 193 8.77 4.90 8.19
C HIS A 193 9.10 3.41 8.22
N PHE A 194 8.71 2.73 9.29
CA PHE A 194 8.78 1.28 9.39
C PHE A 194 7.35 0.76 9.57
N TYR A 195 6.88 -0.04 8.62
CA TYR A 195 5.56 -0.66 8.66
C TYR A 195 5.71 -2.16 8.87
N ALA A 196 5.16 -2.70 9.94
CA ALA A 196 5.12 -4.13 10.20
C ALA A 196 3.79 -4.75 9.76
N LYS A 197 3.85 -5.98 9.27
CA LYS A 197 2.65 -6.77 8.99
C LYS A 197 1.78 -6.89 10.25
N ASP A 198 0.47 -6.76 10.06
CA ASP A 198 -0.56 -6.87 11.11
C ASP A 198 -0.47 -5.83 12.23
N VAL A 199 0.51 -4.93 12.23
CA VAL A 199 0.66 -3.87 13.24
C VAL A 199 0.60 -2.48 12.62
N GLY A 200 1.11 -2.28 11.40
CA GLY A 200 1.14 -0.97 10.74
C GLY A 200 2.42 -0.20 11.10
N LEU A 201 2.33 1.12 11.29
CA LEU A 201 3.50 1.96 11.55
C LEU A 201 4.09 1.65 12.94
N ILE A 202 5.32 1.13 13.00
CA ILE A 202 6.00 0.77 14.26
C ILE A 202 7.11 1.74 14.66
N ARG A 203 7.65 2.50 13.70
CA ARG A 203 8.67 3.52 13.93
C ARG A 203 8.60 4.60 12.86
N LYS A 204 8.82 5.86 13.26
CA LYS A 204 8.90 7.02 12.37
C LYS A 204 10.07 7.92 12.78
N GLU A 205 10.96 8.20 11.84
CA GLU A 205 12.13 9.06 12.04
C GLU A 205 11.96 10.34 11.22
N LEU A 206 11.91 11.50 11.87
CA LEU A 206 11.91 12.82 11.24
C LEU A 206 13.35 13.32 11.18
N LEU A 207 13.96 13.23 9.99
CA LEU A 207 15.40 13.39 9.83
C LEU A 207 15.88 14.81 10.10
N ASP A 208 15.08 15.82 9.74
CA ASP A 208 15.47 17.22 9.90
C ASP A 208 15.37 17.70 11.35
N SER A 209 14.42 17.16 12.12
CA SER A 209 14.22 17.49 13.53
C SER A 209 14.88 16.51 14.50
N ASN A 210 15.53 15.46 14.00
CA ASN A 210 16.12 14.36 14.79
C ASN A 210 15.13 13.75 15.79
N LYS A 211 13.84 13.71 15.45
CA LYS A 211 12.80 13.10 16.31
C LYS A 211 12.52 11.69 15.86
N VAL A 212 12.45 10.78 16.82
CA VAL A 212 12.13 9.39 16.52
C VAL A 212 10.96 8.94 17.38
N TRP A 213 9.91 8.51 16.72
CA TRP A 213 8.71 7.97 17.36
C TRP A 213 8.70 6.46 17.23
N ASN A 214 8.52 5.80 18.37
CA ASN A 214 8.59 4.35 18.47
C ASN A 214 7.30 3.80 19.04
N LEU A 215 6.75 2.76 18.44
CA LEU A 215 5.63 2.03 19.02
C LEU A 215 6.09 1.34 20.30
N ILE A 216 5.33 1.54 21.37
CA ILE A 216 5.57 0.91 22.68
C ILE A 216 4.39 0.04 23.14
N ARG A 217 3.22 0.21 22.52
CA ARG A 217 2.00 -0.55 22.81
C ARG A 217 1.00 -0.39 21.67
N ASP A 218 0.24 -1.43 21.40
CA ASP A 218 -0.84 -1.43 20.44
C ASP A 218 -2.01 -2.31 20.90
N ASN A 219 -3.13 -2.19 20.19
CA ASN A 219 -4.24 -3.13 20.14
C ASN A 219 -4.74 -3.13 18.69
N ILE A 220 -4.69 -4.27 18.03
CA ILE A 220 -5.03 -4.38 16.60
C ILE A 220 -6.39 -5.06 16.43
N VAL A 221 -7.25 -4.45 15.62
CA VAL A 221 -8.53 -4.99 15.15
C VAL A 221 -8.50 -4.99 13.62
N LYS A 222 -8.97 -6.07 12.98
CA LYS A 222 -8.88 -6.31 11.52
C LYS A 222 -10.22 -6.73 10.92
#